data_AF-A0A5N5NU69-F1
#
_entry.id   AF-A0A5N5NU69-F1
#
_cell.length_a   1.000
_cell.length_b   1.000
_cell.length_c   1.000
_cell.angle_alpha   90.00
_cell.angle_beta   90.00
_cell.angle_gamma   90.00
#
_symmetry.space_group_name_H-M   'P 1'
#
loop_
_entity.id
_entity.type
_entity.pdbx_description
1 polymer ?
#
loop_
_entity_poly.entity_id
_entity_poly.type
_entity_poly.pdbx_seq_one_letter_code
_entity_poly.pdbx_strand_id
1 'polypeptide(L)'
;MRSTLSVGQLATLALSLSPAASALSWPRWLPDLDSLIVRADSTNSSNTATPSGKSDPAKATNLNTGGVIQPTAKGNSTASKSSEPTHHTQFPAQDPAGNVVMVTPAATAQATNLYKIGDKVTWGWNYTNLQGTPTAIDVLISVASTATFTLTQNMTFETPGVYEWDTRQYQDDNVGNPLLTEQYTLVIYDSDGSPTSTAEAGYLAPFSGFKFGMYQPKAATSLADWQCPTCSAAFGAGERRALGAAAVMSVVTVLSFTWFVVGFGVI
;
A
#
# COMPACT_ATOMS: atom_id res chain seq x y z
N MET A 1 0.94 -38.85 63.22
CA MET A 1 2.36 -38.46 63.20
C MET A 1 2.47 -37.16 62.42
N ARG A 2 2.91 -36.08 63.08
CA ARG A 2 3.02 -34.73 62.50
C ARG A 2 4.42 -34.58 61.91
N SER A 3 4.53 -34.35 60.61
CA SER A 3 5.80 -34.02 59.96
C SER A 3 6.00 -32.50 60.05
N THR A 4 6.80 -32.06 61.00
CA THR A 4 7.28 -30.68 61.10
C THR A 4 8.28 -30.44 59.97
N LEU A 5 7.86 -29.75 58.91
CA LEU A 5 8.78 -29.26 57.89
C LEU A 5 9.55 -28.06 58.46
N SER A 6 10.86 -28.24 58.58
CA SER A 6 11.79 -27.27 59.15
C SER A 6 11.91 -26.03 58.26
N VAL A 7 11.77 -24.86 58.90
CA VAL A 7 11.92 -23.52 58.32
C VAL A 7 13.26 -23.33 57.60
N GLY A 8 14.27 -24.17 57.88
CA GLY A 8 15.57 -24.16 57.21
C GLY A 8 15.56 -24.61 55.74
N GLN A 9 14.54 -25.35 55.28
CA GLN A 9 14.48 -25.83 53.87
C GLN A 9 13.78 -24.86 52.91
N LEU A 10 13.09 -23.82 53.41
CA LEU A 10 12.49 -22.78 52.56
C LEU A 10 13.46 -21.64 52.25
N ALA A 11 14.49 -21.43 53.08
CA ALA A 11 15.47 -20.37 52.89
C ALA A 11 16.51 -20.66 51.78
N THR A 12 16.71 -21.92 51.40
CA THR A 12 17.66 -22.32 50.35
C THR A 12 17.08 -22.27 48.93
N LEU A 13 15.76 -22.12 48.78
CA LEU A 13 15.09 -21.99 47.48
C LEU A 13 14.95 -20.53 47.00
N ALA A 14 15.12 -19.55 47.90
CA ALA A 14 14.97 -18.13 47.59
C ALA A 14 16.27 -17.42 47.15
N LEU A 15 17.41 -18.13 47.13
CA LEU A 15 18.72 -17.57 46.74
C LEU A 15 19.24 -18.04 45.36
N SER A 16 18.45 -18.78 44.58
CA SER A 16 18.86 -19.25 43.24
C SER A 16 18.25 -18.48 42.06
N LEU A 17 17.44 -17.44 42.29
CA LEU A 17 16.92 -16.57 41.23
C LEU A 17 17.47 -15.14 41.35
N SER A 18 18.71 -14.94 40.86
CA SER A 18 19.20 -13.74 40.15
C SER A 18 20.74 -13.79 40.10
N PRO A 19 21.34 -13.88 38.90
CA PRO A 19 21.56 -12.66 38.12
C PRO A 19 21.28 -12.86 36.62
N ALA A 20 20.22 -12.23 36.12
CA ALA A 20 20.03 -11.95 34.69
C ALA A 20 19.92 -10.42 34.53
N ALA A 21 21.04 -9.73 34.73
CA ALA A 21 21.16 -8.28 34.48
C ALA A 21 22.42 -7.93 33.67
N SER A 22 22.97 -8.89 32.92
CA SER A 22 24.13 -8.69 32.04
C SER A 22 24.01 -9.45 30.71
N ALA A 23 22.81 -9.44 30.13
CA ALA A 23 22.58 -9.91 28.76
C ALA A 23 21.44 -9.14 28.08
N LEU A 24 21.58 -7.81 28.01
CA LEU A 24 21.03 -7.07 26.87
C LEU A 24 22.03 -7.19 25.73
N SER A 25 22.30 -8.42 25.29
CA SER A 25 22.97 -8.66 24.03
C SER A 25 22.01 -8.24 22.92
N TRP A 26 22.57 -7.58 21.91
CA TRP A 26 21.86 -7.20 20.70
C TRP A 26 21.06 -8.41 20.17
N PRO A 27 19.78 -8.24 19.77
CA PRO A 27 19.03 -9.35 19.22
C PRO A 27 19.75 -9.88 17.96
N ARG A 28 20.10 -11.18 17.94
CA ARG A 28 20.86 -11.82 16.84
C ARG A 28 20.17 -11.82 15.46
N TRP A 29 18.96 -11.26 15.36
CA TRP A 29 18.24 -11.09 14.10
C TRP A 29 18.48 -9.71 13.46
N LEU A 30 19.17 -8.79 14.14
CA LEU A 30 19.63 -7.53 13.56
C LEU A 30 21.10 -7.64 13.13
N PRO A 31 21.47 -7.09 11.95
CA PRO A 31 22.86 -6.99 11.52
C PRO A 31 23.65 -6.06 12.44
N ASP A 32 24.96 -6.29 12.53
CA ASP A 32 25.87 -5.51 13.39
C ASP A 32 25.80 -4.01 13.03
N LEU A 33 25.81 -3.17 14.06
CA LEU A 33 25.70 -1.70 13.97
C LEU A 33 26.75 -1.06 13.05
N ASP A 34 27.93 -1.67 12.88
CA ASP A 34 28.97 -1.17 11.99
C ASP A 34 28.62 -1.32 10.50
N SER A 35 27.56 -2.07 10.15
CA SER A 35 27.02 -2.10 8.77
C SER A 35 26.05 -0.95 8.47
N LEU A 36 25.51 -0.30 9.50
CA LEU A 36 24.54 0.80 9.39
C LEU A 36 25.19 2.19 9.45
N ILE A 37 26.47 2.26 9.81
CA ILE A 37 27.24 3.51 9.82
C ILE A 37 28.29 3.45 8.71
N VAL A 38 27.92 3.97 7.54
CA VAL A 38 28.91 4.39 6.53
C VAL A 38 29.57 5.66 7.08
N ARG A 39 30.74 5.52 7.70
CA ARG A 39 31.67 6.64 7.83
C ARG A 39 32.20 6.91 6.44
N ALA A 40 31.84 8.05 5.85
CA ALA A 40 32.53 8.56 4.68
C ALA A 40 33.97 8.92 5.09
N ASP A 41 34.90 7.97 4.96
CA ASP A 41 36.32 8.28 5.06
C ASP A 41 36.75 8.97 3.77
N SER A 42 37.07 10.25 3.91
CA SER A 42 37.63 11.08 2.87
C SER A 42 39.15 10.91 2.88
N THR A 43 39.66 9.80 2.36
CA THR A 43 41.11 9.66 2.12
C THR A 43 41.41 8.93 0.82
N ASN A 44 41.58 9.75 -0.22
CA ASN A 44 42.44 9.62 -1.39
C ASN A 44 43.30 8.32 -1.47
N SER A 45 42.95 7.43 -2.41
CA SER A 45 43.90 6.52 -3.04
C SER A 45 43.44 6.16 -4.45
N SER A 46 44.23 6.67 -5.38
CA SER A 46 44.22 6.44 -6.82
C SER A 46 44.14 4.96 -7.19
N ASN A 47 43.17 4.62 -8.04
CA ASN A 47 43.31 3.50 -8.97
C ASN A 47 42.83 3.95 -10.35
N THR A 48 43.80 4.47 -11.10
CA THR A 48 43.73 4.80 -12.52
C THR A 48 43.72 3.51 -13.33
N ALA A 49 42.64 3.26 -14.07
CA ALA A 49 42.64 2.31 -15.18
C ALA A 49 42.69 3.08 -16.50
N THR A 50 43.86 3.01 -17.15
CA THR A 50 44.17 3.54 -18.48
C THR A 50 43.44 2.75 -19.57
N PRO A 51 43.03 3.39 -20.67
CA PRO A 51 43.29 2.81 -21.98
C PRO A 51 44.11 3.79 -22.84
N SER A 52 45.24 3.29 -23.31
CA SER A 52 46.16 3.95 -24.22
C SER A 52 45.64 3.85 -25.66
N GLY A 53 45.71 4.94 -26.42
CA GLY A 53 45.48 4.95 -27.87
C GLY A 53 45.31 6.35 -28.47
N LYS A 54 46.41 7.08 -28.69
CA LYS A 54 46.54 8.20 -29.66
C LYS A 54 46.58 7.58 -31.07
N SER A 55 46.08 8.16 -32.17
CA SER A 55 46.34 9.52 -32.70
C SER A 55 45.52 9.82 -33.98
N ASP A 56 44.90 11.02 -34.01
CA ASP A 56 44.89 12.05 -35.10
C ASP A 56 44.18 11.86 -36.48
N PRO A 57 43.82 12.98 -37.17
CA PRO A 57 42.46 13.23 -37.67
C PRO A 57 42.31 13.29 -39.20
N ALA A 58 41.09 13.13 -39.73
CA ALA A 58 40.75 13.57 -41.09
C ALA A 58 39.24 13.82 -41.33
N LYS A 59 38.93 15.10 -41.59
CA LYS A 59 38.11 15.68 -42.69
C LYS A 59 36.71 15.10 -43.04
N ALA A 60 35.74 16.02 -42.98
CA ALA A 60 34.33 15.94 -43.39
C ALA A 60 34.03 15.39 -44.79
N THR A 61 32.83 14.82 -45.00
CA THR A 61 31.96 15.13 -46.18
C THR A 61 30.48 14.80 -45.89
N ASN A 62 29.60 15.72 -46.25
CA ASN A 62 28.14 15.65 -46.29
C ASN A 62 27.68 14.83 -47.51
N LEU A 63 26.70 13.92 -47.37
CA LEU A 63 25.89 13.44 -48.52
C LEU A 63 24.45 13.12 -48.08
N ASN A 64 23.54 14.04 -48.37
CA ASN A 64 22.15 13.71 -48.69
C ASN A 64 22.09 13.29 -50.16
N THR A 65 21.48 12.15 -50.52
CA THR A 65 20.81 11.99 -51.83
C THR A 65 19.75 10.90 -51.75
N GLY A 66 18.53 11.24 -52.15
CA GLY A 66 17.40 10.32 -52.30
C GLY A 66 17.56 9.37 -53.49
N GLY A 67 16.99 8.18 -53.34
CA GLY A 67 16.85 7.19 -54.41
C GLY A 67 15.39 6.98 -54.75
N VAL A 68 14.89 7.68 -55.77
CA VAL A 68 13.72 7.25 -56.54
C VAL A 68 14.25 6.30 -57.60
N ILE A 69 13.89 5.01 -57.53
CA ILE A 69 14.03 4.10 -58.66
C ILE A 69 12.72 3.31 -58.82
N GLN A 70 12.05 3.58 -59.93
CA GLN A 70 11.12 2.64 -60.53
C GLN A 70 11.89 1.73 -61.50
N PRO A 71 11.55 0.43 -61.54
CA PRO A 71 11.23 -0.14 -62.83
C PRO A 71 10.01 -1.06 -62.82
N THR A 72 9.36 -1.06 -63.97
CA THR A 72 8.25 -1.87 -64.45
C THR A 72 8.48 -3.38 -64.27
N ALA A 73 7.55 -4.08 -63.61
CA ALA A 73 7.34 -5.52 -63.79
C ALA A 73 5.87 -5.89 -63.54
N LYS A 74 5.29 -6.57 -64.53
CA LYS A 74 3.93 -7.09 -64.60
C LYS A 74 3.80 -8.28 -63.64
N GLY A 75 3.05 -8.13 -62.56
CA GLY A 75 2.74 -9.19 -61.60
C GLY A 75 1.37 -8.95 -60.96
N ASN A 76 0.46 -9.90 -61.15
CA ASN A 76 -0.93 -9.87 -60.68
C ASN A 76 -0.98 -9.89 -59.14
N SER A 77 -1.29 -8.75 -58.52
CA SER A 77 -1.47 -8.62 -57.07
C SER A 77 -2.96 -8.50 -56.76
N THR A 78 -3.48 -9.53 -56.08
CA THR A 78 -4.79 -9.51 -55.43
C THR A 78 -4.82 -8.38 -54.41
N ALA A 79 -5.69 -7.40 -54.62
CA ALA A 79 -5.90 -6.28 -53.71
C ALA A 79 -6.40 -6.78 -52.35
N SER A 80 -5.47 -6.94 -51.40
CA SER A 80 -5.83 -6.92 -49.98
C SER A 80 -6.02 -5.46 -49.60
N LYS A 81 -7.24 -5.11 -49.18
CA LYS A 81 -7.56 -3.78 -48.64
C LYS A 81 -6.71 -3.58 -47.39
N SER A 82 -5.61 -2.85 -47.52
CA SER A 82 -4.89 -2.31 -46.37
C SER A 82 -5.86 -1.43 -45.60
N SER A 83 -6.20 -1.84 -44.39
CA SER A 83 -6.78 -0.96 -43.38
C SER A 83 -5.91 0.29 -43.30
N GLU A 84 -6.56 1.44 -43.32
CA GLU A 84 -5.95 2.75 -43.12
C GLU A 84 -5.12 2.74 -41.83
N PRO A 85 -3.86 3.19 -41.84
CA PRO A 85 -3.07 3.26 -40.62
C PRO A 85 -3.73 4.28 -39.70
N THR A 86 -4.18 3.83 -38.52
CA THR A 86 -4.59 4.71 -37.44
C THR A 86 -3.44 5.69 -37.21
N HIS A 87 -3.67 6.97 -37.45
CA HIS A 87 -2.62 7.97 -37.56
C HIS A 87 -2.14 8.35 -36.14
N HIS A 88 -1.27 7.53 -35.55
CA HIS A 88 -0.65 7.81 -34.26
C HIS A 88 0.33 8.97 -34.45
N THR A 89 0.03 10.13 -33.87
CA THR A 89 0.94 11.28 -33.91
C THR A 89 2.22 10.94 -33.17
N GLN A 90 3.37 11.03 -33.84
CA GLN A 90 4.65 10.80 -33.19
C GLN A 90 5.09 12.06 -32.46
N PHE A 91 5.28 11.96 -31.16
CA PHE A 91 5.84 13.01 -30.32
C PHE A 91 7.36 12.83 -30.17
N PRO A 92 8.11 13.90 -29.88
CA PRO A 92 9.53 13.80 -29.57
C PRO A 92 9.77 12.80 -28.43
N ALA A 93 10.72 11.88 -28.62
CA ALA A 93 11.04 10.86 -27.61
C ALA A 93 11.60 11.44 -26.28
N GLN A 94 11.91 12.73 -26.24
CA GLN A 94 12.35 13.44 -25.03
C GLN A 94 11.18 13.97 -24.19
N ASP A 95 9.97 14.00 -24.75
CA ASP A 95 8.81 14.50 -24.04
C ASP A 95 8.32 13.47 -23.01
N PRO A 96 7.91 13.92 -21.81
CA PRO A 96 7.38 13.02 -20.80
C PRO A 96 6.04 12.42 -21.25
N ALA A 97 5.73 11.23 -20.75
CA ALA A 97 4.40 10.66 -20.90
C ALA A 97 3.36 11.46 -20.10
N GLY A 98 2.14 11.48 -20.62
CA GLY A 98 0.98 12.02 -19.93
C GLY A 98 0.69 11.23 -18.65
N ASN A 99 0.31 11.92 -17.59
CA ASN A 99 -0.01 11.30 -16.30
C ASN A 99 -1.32 11.84 -15.74
N VAL A 100 -1.96 11.05 -14.89
CA VAL A 100 -3.17 11.40 -14.17
C VAL A 100 -2.80 11.84 -12.76
N VAL A 101 -3.32 13.00 -12.37
CA VAL A 101 -3.17 13.53 -11.01
C VAL A 101 -4.54 13.62 -10.36
N MET A 102 -4.75 12.87 -9.28
CA MET A 102 -6.00 12.88 -8.54
C MET A 102 -6.25 14.24 -7.89
N VAL A 103 -7.46 14.77 -8.07
CA VAL A 103 -7.95 16.03 -7.49
C VAL A 103 -9.03 15.76 -6.44
N THR A 104 -9.93 14.81 -6.72
CA THR A 104 -10.99 14.36 -5.81
C THR A 104 -10.82 12.86 -5.58
N PRO A 105 -10.62 12.40 -4.33
CA PRO A 105 -10.69 13.17 -3.07
C PRO A 105 -9.50 14.11 -2.88
N ALA A 106 -9.71 15.20 -2.14
CA ALA A 106 -8.64 16.17 -1.86
C ALA A 106 -7.45 15.47 -1.17
N ALA A 107 -6.22 15.88 -1.50
CA ALA A 107 -5.01 15.29 -0.93
C ALA A 107 -4.94 15.38 0.61
N THR A 108 -5.73 16.27 1.23
CA THR A 108 -5.85 16.44 2.68
C THR A 108 -6.89 15.52 3.34
N ALA A 109 -7.66 14.75 2.57
CA ALA A 109 -8.89 14.14 3.05
C ALA A 109 -8.70 12.95 3.99
N GLN A 110 -7.57 12.22 3.94
CA GLN A 110 -7.13 11.16 4.88
C GLN A 110 -5.89 10.44 4.32
N ALA A 111 -5.19 9.65 5.16
CA ALA A 111 -4.09 8.79 4.71
C ALA A 111 -4.56 7.63 3.81
N THR A 112 -5.79 7.13 4.02
CA THR A 112 -6.45 6.12 3.17
C THR A 112 -7.90 6.51 2.99
N ASN A 113 -8.34 6.70 1.74
CA ASN A 113 -9.75 6.99 1.44
C ASN A 113 -10.59 5.72 1.60
N LEU A 114 -11.72 5.83 2.30
CA LEU A 114 -12.64 4.71 2.54
C LEU A 114 -14.01 5.02 1.92
N TYR A 115 -14.49 4.12 1.08
CA TYR A 115 -15.80 4.23 0.45
C TYR A 115 -16.74 3.12 0.92
N LYS A 116 -17.99 3.50 1.18
CA LYS A 116 -19.03 2.56 1.59
C LYS A 116 -19.61 1.88 0.36
N ILE A 117 -19.64 0.56 0.37
CA ILE A 117 -20.34 -0.24 -0.63
C ILE A 117 -21.85 0.01 -0.47
N GLY A 118 -22.50 0.40 -1.56
CA GLY A 118 -23.90 0.79 -1.62
C GLY A 118 -24.14 2.31 -1.72
N ASP A 119 -23.08 3.13 -1.61
CA ASP A 119 -23.14 4.57 -1.82
C ASP A 119 -22.43 4.98 -3.12
N LYS A 120 -22.66 6.21 -3.57
CA LYS A 120 -21.99 6.77 -4.73
C LYS A 120 -20.59 7.27 -4.39
N VAL A 121 -19.64 7.02 -5.28
CA VAL A 121 -18.24 7.41 -5.15
C VAL A 121 -17.91 8.33 -6.31
N THR A 122 -17.30 9.48 -6.03
CA THR A 122 -16.89 10.43 -7.07
C THR A 122 -15.38 10.58 -7.06
N TRP A 123 -14.78 10.41 -8.23
CA TRP A 123 -13.37 10.69 -8.47
C TRP A 123 -13.24 11.81 -9.49
N GLY A 124 -12.23 12.63 -9.29
CA GLY A 124 -11.88 13.70 -10.20
C GLY A 124 -10.38 13.78 -10.33
N TRP A 125 -9.88 13.98 -11.53
CA TRP A 125 -8.46 14.05 -11.81
C TRP A 125 -8.15 15.05 -12.90
N ASN A 126 -6.90 15.49 -12.94
CA ASN A 126 -6.36 16.32 -14.00
C ASN A 126 -5.30 15.55 -14.78
N TYR A 127 -5.07 15.96 -16.02
CA TYR A 127 -4.04 15.41 -16.88
C TYR A 127 -2.83 16.34 -16.89
N THR A 128 -1.64 15.75 -16.80
CA THR A 128 -0.36 16.48 -16.88
C THR A 128 0.48 15.91 -18.02
N ASN A 129 1.22 16.76 -18.74
CA ASN A 129 2.09 16.35 -19.86
C ASN A 129 1.39 15.61 -21.01
N LEU A 130 0.07 15.78 -21.13
CA LEU A 130 -0.72 15.19 -22.20
C LEU A 130 -0.63 16.07 -23.45
N GLN A 131 -0.10 15.50 -24.55
CA GLN A 131 0.01 16.18 -25.84
C GLN A 131 -0.93 15.57 -26.88
N GLY A 132 -1.06 14.24 -26.88
CA GLY A 132 -2.07 13.51 -27.64
C GLY A 132 -3.42 13.57 -26.94
N THR A 133 -4.49 13.74 -27.72
CA THR A 133 -5.86 13.68 -27.17
C THR A 133 -6.29 12.20 -27.12
N PRO A 134 -6.60 11.64 -25.93
CA PRO A 134 -7.14 10.29 -25.82
C PRO A 134 -8.45 10.18 -26.59
N THR A 135 -8.71 9.03 -27.21
CA THR A 135 -9.98 8.80 -27.90
C THR A 135 -11.11 8.62 -26.92
N ALA A 136 -10.86 7.86 -25.87
CA ALA A 136 -11.74 7.71 -24.73
C ALA A 136 -10.96 7.22 -23.50
N ILE A 137 -11.61 7.28 -22.34
CA ILE A 137 -11.00 6.92 -21.06
C ILE A 137 -11.69 5.68 -20.52
N ASP A 138 -10.90 4.69 -20.16
CA ASP A 138 -11.34 3.51 -19.44
C ASP A 138 -10.95 3.64 -17.96
N VAL A 139 -11.88 3.25 -17.09
CA VAL A 139 -11.65 3.25 -15.64
C VAL A 139 -11.96 1.86 -15.11
N LEU A 140 -10.96 1.26 -14.47
CA LEU A 140 -11.10 -0.02 -13.79
C LEU A 140 -10.53 0.04 -12.38
N ILE A 141 -10.92 -0.92 -11.56
CA ILE A 141 -10.35 -1.10 -10.23
C ILE A 141 -9.76 -2.49 -10.12
N SER A 142 -8.63 -2.60 -9.43
CA SER A 142 -7.95 -3.87 -9.22
C SER A 142 -7.72 -4.14 -7.73
N VAL A 143 -7.87 -5.40 -7.34
CA VAL A 143 -7.57 -5.91 -6.00
C VAL A 143 -6.29 -6.72 -6.10
N ALA A 144 -5.20 -6.21 -5.52
CA ALA A 144 -3.91 -6.91 -5.32
C ALA A 144 -3.58 -8.02 -6.36
N SER A 145 -3.68 -7.71 -7.66
CA SER A 145 -3.51 -8.64 -8.82
C SER A 145 -4.44 -9.86 -8.91
N THR A 146 -5.40 -10.01 -8.01
CA THR A 146 -6.32 -11.16 -7.94
C THR A 146 -7.57 -10.97 -8.79
N ALA A 147 -8.14 -9.76 -8.78
CA ALA A 147 -9.37 -9.45 -9.50
C ALA A 147 -9.31 -8.05 -10.10
N THR A 148 -9.87 -7.90 -11.30
CA THR A 148 -10.11 -6.63 -11.96
C THR A 148 -11.60 -6.45 -12.17
N PHE A 149 -12.08 -5.24 -11.94
CA PHE A 149 -13.48 -4.87 -12.10
C PHE A 149 -13.53 -3.65 -13.00
N THR A 150 -14.15 -3.80 -14.15
CA THR A 150 -14.27 -2.72 -15.13
C THR A 150 -15.43 -1.83 -14.74
N LEU A 151 -15.17 -0.56 -14.43
CA LEU A 151 -16.19 0.37 -13.99
C LEU A 151 -16.86 1.06 -15.17
N THR A 152 -16.05 1.56 -16.10
CA THR A 152 -16.52 2.12 -17.37
C THR A 152 -15.54 1.81 -18.49
N GLN A 153 -16.07 1.65 -19.69
CA GLN A 153 -15.31 1.53 -20.93
C GLN A 153 -15.77 2.63 -21.88
N ASN A 154 -14.83 3.26 -22.57
CA ASN A 154 -15.08 4.28 -23.58
C ASN A 154 -15.82 5.52 -23.01
N MET A 155 -15.34 6.04 -21.87
CA MET A 155 -15.83 7.31 -21.34
C MET A 155 -15.30 8.46 -22.19
N THR A 156 -16.13 9.46 -22.48
CA THR A 156 -15.69 10.65 -23.22
C THR A 156 -14.56 11.37 -22.47
N PHE A 157 -13.52 11.74 -23.20
CA PHE A 157 -12.39 12.49 -22.66
C PHE A 157 -12.81 13.93 -22.31
N GLU A 158 -12.62 14.32 -21.05
CA GLU A 158 -12.87 15.66 -20.54
C GLU A 158 -11.71 16.11 -19.65
N THR A 159 -11.45 17.43 -19.59
CA THR A 159 -10.39 18.00 -18.74
C THR A 159 -10.98 19.11 -17.85
N PRO A 160 -11.08 18.91 -16.52
CA PRO A 160 -10.68 17.73 -15.75
C PRO A 160 -11.60 16.52 -15.99
N GLY A 161 -11.05 15.31 -15.82
CA GLY A 161 -11.83 14.09 -15.87
C GLY A 161 -12.59 13.89 -14.56
N VAL A 162 -13.88 13.55 -14.64
CA VAL A 162 -14.72 13.26 -13.49
C VAL A 162 -15.49 11.97 -13.74
N TYR A 163 -15.52 11.09 -12.75
CA TYR A 163 -16.27 9.85 -12.81
C TYR A 163 -17.05 9.63 -11.51
N GLU A 164 -18.35 9.43 -11.65
CA GLU A 164 -19.26 9.06 -10.56
C GLU A 164 -19.61 7.58 -10.69
N TRP A 165 -19.22 6.81 -9.69
CA TRP A 165 -19.46 5.39 -9.60
C TRP A 165 -20.58 5.09 -8.61
N ASP A 166 -21.69 4.53 -9.10
CA ASP A 166 -22.73 3.96 -8.25
C ASP A 166 -22.39 2.52 -7.89
N THR A 167 -21.84 2.32 -6.70
CA THR A 167 -21.42 0.99 -6.23
C THR A 167 -22.59 0.05 -5.99
N ARG A 168 -23.79 0.59 -5.73
CA ARG A 168 -25.00 -0.21 -5.53
C ARG A 168 -25.47 -0.79 -6.86
N GLN A 169 -25.62 0.08 -7.86
CA GLN A 169 -25.99 -0.35 -9.20
C GLN A 169 -24.97 -1.36 -9.75
N TYR A 170 -23.68 -1.10 -9.55
CA TYR A 170 -22.64 -2.02 -9.99
C TYR A 170 -22.78 -3.42 -9.38
N GLN A 171 -23.15 -3.54 -8.10
CA GLN A 171 -23.39 -4.83 -7.46
C GLN A 171 -24.64 -5.52 -7.97
N ASP A 172 -25.70 -4.76 -8.25
CA ASP A 172 -26.95 -5.29 -8.81
C ASP A 172 -26.73 -5.85 -10.23
N ASP A 173 -25.87 -5.20 -11.03
CA ASP A 173 -25.52 -5.65 -12.39
C ASP A 173 -24.51 -6.83 -12.37
N ASN A 174 -23.66 -6.93 -11.34
CA ASN A 174 -22.57 -7.90 -11.24
C ASN A 174 -22.76 -8.91 -10.08
N VAL A 175 -23.96 -9.48 -9.96
CA VAL A 175 -24.31 -10.44 -8.86
C VAL A 175 -23.36 -11.64 -8.78
N GLY A 176 -22.81 -12.09 -9.91
CA GLY A 176 -21.85 -13.21 -9.97
C GLY A 176 -20.44 -12.87 -9.48
N ASN A 177 -20.10 -11.59 -9.35
CA ASN A 177 -18.79 -11.11 -8.91
C ASN A 177 -18.94 -9.84 -8.05
N PRO A 178 -19.42 -9.98 -6.80
CA PRO A 178 -19.70 -8.84 -5.94
C PRO A 178 -18.42 -8.13 -5.48
N LEU A 179 -18.56 -6.83 -5.19
CA LEU A 179 -17.48 -6.03 -4.60
C LEU A 179 -17.12 -6.56 -3.20
N LEU A 180 -15.81 -6.66 -2.93
CA LEU A 180 -15.23 -7.17 -1.71
C LEU A 180 -14.91 -6.03 -0.72
N THR A 181 -14.83 -6.35 0.56
CA THR A 181 -14.37 -5.40 1.59
C THR A 181 -12.84 -5.45 1.70
N GLU A 182 -12.16 -4.91 0.69
CA GLU A 182 -10.69 -4.90 0.58
C GLU A 182 -10.13 -3.55 0.08
N GLN A 183 -8.81 -3.48 -0.06
CA GLN A 183 -8.12 -2.34 -0.68
C GLN A 183 -8.07 -2.49 -2.19
N TYR A 184 -8.58 -1.49 -2.89
CA TYR A 184 -8.61 -1.37 -4.34
C TYR A 184 -7.58 -0.35 -4.82
N THR A 185 -7.09 -0.58 -6.04
CA THR A 185 -6.28 0.38 -6.80
C THR A 185 -7.07 0.85 -8.00
N LEU A 186 -7.27 2.16 -8.11
CA LEU A 186 -7.90 2.79 -9.28
C LEU A 186 -6.91 2.79 -10.43
N VAL A 187 -7.37 2.32 -11.59
CA VAL A 187 -6.59 2.31 -12.82
C VAL A 187 -7.33 3.09 -13.90
N ILE A 188 -6.65 4.05 -14.48
CA ILE A 188 -7.20 4.93 -15.53
C ILE A 188 -6.25 4.85 -16.72
N TYR A 189 -6.75 4.57 -17.91
CA TYR A 189 -5.95 4.46 -19.13
C TYR A 189 -6.78 4.87 -20.35
N ASP A 190 -6.10 5.06 -21.48
CA ASP A 190 -6.71 5.36 -22.78
C ASP A 190 -7.33 4.08 -23.39
N SER A 191 -8.54 4.17 -23.95
CA SER A 191 -9.25 3.02 -24.54
C SER A 191 -8.52 2.39 -25.74
N ASP A 192 -7.64 3.12 -26.44
CA ASP A 192 -6.79 2.56 -27.50
C ASP A 192 -5.61 1.71 -26.95
N GLY A 193 -5.36 1.80 -25.64
CA GLY A 193 -4.28 1.11 -24.96
C GLY A 193 -4.74 -0.09 -24.13
N SER A 194 -3.92 -0.42 -23.13
CA SER A 194 -4.21 -1.43 -22.13
C SER A 194 -3.73 -0.94 -20.76
N PRO A 195 -4.29 -1.45 -19.64
CA PRO A 195 -3.86 -1.04 -18.30
C PRO A 195 -2.40 -1.42 -17.99
N THR A 196 -1.78 -2.28 -18.81
CA THR A 196 -0.37 -2.68 -18.70
C THR A 196 0.50 -2.11 -19.82
N SER A 197 -0.03 -1.20 -20.64
CA SER A 197 0.72 -0.58 -21.73
C SER A 197 1.90 0.21 -21.18
N THR A 198 3.01 0.20 -21.92
CA THR A 198 4.16 1.03 -21.61
C THR A 198 3.83 2.50 -21.83
N ALA A 199 4.33 3.36 -20.95
CA ALA A 199 4.18 4.81 -21.10
C ALA A 199 4.86 5.30 -22.40
N GLU A 200 4.11 6.00 -23.24
CA GLU A 200 4.60 6.60 -24.48
C GLU A 200 4.68 8.13 -24.34
N ALA A 201 5.68 8.74 -24.97
CA ALA A 201 5.87 10.19 -24.94
C ALA A 201 4.62 10.90 -25.49
N GLY A 202 4.12 11.91 -24.75
CA GLY A 202 2.95 12.70 -25.15
C GLY A 202 1.58 12.03 -25.02
N TYR A 203 1.50 10.71 -24.82
CA TYR A 203 0.24 9.98 -24.61
C TYR A 203 -0.01 9.66 -23.13
N LEU A 204 -1.26 9.36 -22.80
CA LEU A 204 -1.65 9.01 -21.44
C LEU A 204 -1.06 7.66 -21.03
N ALA A 205 -0.19 7.67 -20.01
CA ALA A 205 0.27 6.45 -19.38
C ALA A 205 -0.83 5.86 -18.47
N PRO A 206 -0.94 4.52 -18.38
CA PRO A 206 -1.83 3.88 -17.42
C PRO A 206 -1.51 4.33 -15.99
N PHE A 207 -2.51 4.93 -15.34
CA PHE A 207 -2.42 5.38 -13.96
C PHE A 207 -2.76 4.23 -13.02
N SER A 208 -2.01 4.06 -11.93
CA SER A 208 -2.33 3.10 -10.85
C SER A 208 -1.91 3.63 -9.47
N GLY A 209 -1.79 4.95 -9.34
CA GLY A 209 -1.25 5.61 -8.15
C GLY A 209 -2.24 5.77 -6.99
N PHE A 210 -3.54 5.61 -7.23
CA PHE A 210 -4.57 5.86 -6.22
C PHE A 210 -5.09 4.56 -5.61
N LYS A 211 -4.91 4.41 -4.30
CA LYS A 211 -5.41 3.28 -3.52
C LYS A 211 -6.48 3.73 -2.54
N PHE A 212 -7.54 2.94 -2.41
CA PHE A 212 -8.66 3.22 -1.51
C PHE A 212 -9.18 1.92 -0.91
N GLY A 213 -9.82 1.99 0.25
CA GLY A 213 -10.50 0.86 0.86
C GLY A 213 -12.00 0.91 0.58
N MET A 214 -12.60 -0.25 0.35
CA MET A 214 -14.05 -0.39 0.34
C MET A 214 -14.50 -1.17 1.56
N TYR A 215 -15.65 -0.80 2.11
CA TYR A 215 -16.24 -1.51 3.24
C TYR A 215 -17.74 -1.70 3.09
N GLN A 216 -18.23 -2.84 3.56
CA GLN A 216 -19.66 -3.09 3.66
C GLN A 216 -20.19 -2.58 5.01
N PRO A 217 -21.27 -1.78 5.03
CA PRO A 217 -21.89 -1.38 6.28
C PRO A 217 -22.50 -2.61 6.97
N LYS A 218 -22.30 -2.72 8.29
CA LYS A 218 -23.05 -3.69 9.09
C LYS A 218 -24.53 -3.31 9.07
N ALA A 219 -25.41 -4.30 8.95
CA ALA A 219 -26.85 -4.08 9.06
C ALA A 219 -27.19 -3.33 10.36
N ALA A 220 -28.09 -2.35 10.27
CA ALA A 220 -28.54 -1.60 11.43
C ALA A 220 -29.22 -2.57 12.42
N THR A 221 -28.74 -2.57 13.66
CA THR A 221 -29.35 -3.34 14.75
C THR A 221 -30.20 -2.39 15.58
N SER A 222 -31.36 -2.85 16.05
CA SER A 222 -32.23 -2.03 16.88
C SER A 222 -31.52 -1.68 18.19
N LEU A 223 -31.83 -0.53 18.78
CA LEU A 223 -31.22 -0.13 20.05
C LEU A 223 -31.55 -1.10 21.20
N ALA A 224 -32.66 -1.84 21.09
CA ALA A 224 -33.04 -2.88 22.04
C ALA A 224 -32.10 -4.10 22.00
N ASP A 225 -31.54 -4.40 20.83
CA ASP A 225 -30.63 -5.55 20.61
C ASP A 225 -29.15 -5.13 20.62
N TRP A 226 -28.86 -3.83 20.71
CA TRP A 226 -27.49 -3.31 20.72
C TRP A 226 -26.82 -3.54 22.08
N GLN A 227 -26.04 -4.62 22.16
CA GLN A 227 -25.25 -4.93 23.35
C GLN A 227 -23.85 -4.34 23.22
N CYS A 228 -23.59 -3.23 23.92
CA CYS A 228 -22.28 -2.59 23.88
C CYS A 228 -21.26 -3.40 24.72
N PRO A 229 -20.19 -3.94 24.09
CA PRO A 229 -19.19 -4.77 24.78
C PRO A 229 -18.40 -4.02 25.85
N THR A 230 -18.27 -2.69 25.71
CA THR A 230 -17.47 -1.82 26.60
C THR A 230 -18.30 -0.86 27.44
N CYS A 231 -19.60 -0.69 27.14
CA CYS A 231 -20.47 0.25 27.87
C CYS A 231 -21.15 -0.41 29.08
N SER A 232 -21.05 -1.73 29.22
CA SER A 232 -21.43 -2.38 30.47
C SER A 232 -20.36 -2.05 31.51
N ALA A 233 -20.62 -1.08 32.40
CA ALA A 233 -19.82 -0.82 33.60
C ALA A 233 -19.71 -2.05 34.54
N ALA A 234 -20.30 -3.17 34.16
CA ALA A 234 -20.05 -4.48 34.74
C ALA A 234 -18.67 -4.95 34.31
N PHE A 235 -17.67 -4.70 35.18
CA PHE A 235 -16.33 -5.27 35.11
C PHE A 235 -16.33 -6.64 34.43
N GLY A 236 -15.50 -6.81 33.40
CA GLY A 236 -15.35 -8.09 32.70
C GLY A 236 -14.94 -9.20 33.67
N ALA A 237 -15.04 -10.48 33.27
CA ALA A 237 -14.64 -11.59 34.14
C ALA A 237 -13.18 -11.48 34.64
N GLY A 238 -12.29 -10.88 33.84
CA GLY A 238 -10.91 -10.58 34.23
C GLY A 238 -10.82 -9.51 35.32
N GLU A 239 -11.57 -8.41 35.19
CA GLU A 239 -11.58 -7.32 36.17
C GLU A 239 -12.26 -7.72 37.48
N ARG A 240 -13.30 -8.57 37.45
CA ARG A 240 -13.90 -9.13 38.69
C ARG A 240 -12.91 -10.01 39.45
N ARG A 241 -12.08 -10.78 38.73
CA ARG A 241 -11.00 -11.57 39.33
C ARG A 241 -9.90 -10.67 39.89
N ALA A 242 -9.55 -9.58 39.20
CA ALA A 242 -8.59 -8.60 39.67
C ALA A 242 -9.06 -7.87 40.94
N LEU A 243 -10.32 -7.43 40.97
CA LEU A 243 -10.94 -6.83 42.17
C LEU A 243 -11.06 -7.82 43.32
N GLY A 244 -11.42 -9.07 43.03
CA GLY A 244 -11.44 -10.15 44.03
C GLY A 244 -10.06 -10.43 44.61
N ALA A 245 -9.03 -10.48 43.76
CA ALA A 245 -7.65 -10.65 44.20
C ALA A 245 -7.17 -9.46 45.05
N ALA A 246 -7.47 -8.23 44.64
CA ALA A 246 -7.12 -7.03 45.40
C ALA A 246 -7.79 -7.00 46.78
N ALA A 247 -9.07 -7.38 46.87
CA ALA A 247 -9.80 -7.48 48.13
C ALA A 247 -9.19 -8.55 49.05
N VAL A 248 -8.87 -9.74 48.52
CA VAL A 248 -8.22 -10.81 49.29
C VAL A 248 -6.86 -10.37 49.82
N MET A 249 -6.03 -9.73 48.98
CA MET A 249 -4.72 -9.24 49.40
C MET A 249 -4.84 -8.16 50.48
N SER A 250 -5.83 -7.26 50.39
CA SER A 250 -6.09 -6.25 51.43
C SER A 250 -6.53 -6.87 52.75
N VAL A 251 -7.33 -7.94 52.73
CA VAL A 251 -7.75 -8.62 53.97
C VAL A 251 -6.56 -9.35 54.61
N VAL A 252 -5.75 -10.03 53.80
CA VAL A 252 -4.56 -10.74 54.27
C VAL A 252 -3.55 -9.78 54.89
N THR A 253 -3.32 -8.60 54.31
CA THR A 253 -2.41 -7.60 54.90
C THR A 253 -2.93 -7.08 56.23
N VAL A 254 -4.23 -6.73 56.35
CA VAL A 254 -4.82 -6.25 57.61
C VAL A 254 -4.73 -7.31 58.70
N LEU A 255 -5.09 -8.56 58.39
CA LEU A 255 -5.01 -9.67 59.35
C LEU A 255 -3.58 -9.97 59.77
N SER A 256 -2.61 -9.90 58.84
CA SER A 256 -1.20 -10.13 59.14
C SER A 256 -0.63 -9.03 60.04
N PHE A 257 -0.97 -7.77 59.78
CA PHE A 257 -0.55 -6.64 60.60
C PHE A 257 -1.20 -6.69 61.99
N THR A 258 -2.49 -7.06 62.05
CA THR A 258 -3.21 -7.23 63.32
C THR A 258 -2.60 -8.35 64.17
N TRP A 259 -2.27 -9.49 63.56
CA TRP A 259 -1.58 -10.59 64.24
C TRP A 259 -0.19 -10.17 64.75
N PHE A 260 0.56 -9.41 63.95
CA PHE A 260 1.87 -8.90 64.36
C PHE A 260 1.78 -7.94 65.56
N VAL A 261 0.84 -6.98 65.53
CA VAL A 261 0.64 -6.00 66.61
C VAL A 261 0.18 -6.65 67.91
N VAL A 262 -0.77 -7.59 67.85
CA VAL A 262 -1.28 -8.29 69.05
C VAL A 262 -0.30 -9.35 69.55
N GLY A 263 0.42 -10.04 68.66
CA GLY A 263 1.37 -11.10 69.01
C GLY A 263 2.68 -10.61 69.64
N PHE A 264 3.12 -9.39 69.32
CA PHE A 264 4.28 -8.74 69.96
C PHE A 264 3.91 -7.89 71.19
N GLY A 265 2.63 -7.86 71.60
CA GLY A 265 2.22 -7.17 72.81
C GLY A 265 2.54 -5.67 72.80
N VAL A 266 2.39 -5.01 71.65
CA VAL A 266 2.44 -3.55 71.58
C VAL A 266 1.02 -3.00 71.77
N ILE A 267 0.44 -3.34 72.93
CA ILE A 267 -0.53 -2.65 73.80
C ILE A 267 -0.44 -3.37 75.15
#